data_AF-A0A7M4A8C5-F1
#
_entry.id   AF-A0A7M4A8C5-F1
#
_cell.length_a   1.000
_cell.length_b   1.000
_cell.length_c   1.000
_cell.angle_alpha   90.00
_cell.angle_beta   90.00
_cell.angle_gamma   90.00
#
_symmetry.space_group_name_H-M   'P 1'
#
loop_
_entity.id
_entity.type
_entity.pdbx_description
1 polymer ?
#
loop_
_entity_poly.entity_id
_entity_poly.type
_entity_poly.pdbx_seq_one_letter_code
_entity_poly.pdbx_strand_id
1 'polypeptide(L)' 'DVMTSEGEVRAIGRHGVSGTKHSILARSAFEVTVTHLLRAGIIGERDELRGVTENIIVGQPVALGTGSVDLFYIPEDA' A
#
# COMPACT_ATOMS: atom_id res chain seq x y z
N ASP A 1 -9.61 -11.76 -11.57
CA ASP A 1 -8.52 -12.37 -10.78
C ASP A 1 -8.50 -11.87 -9.34
N VAL A 2 -8.38 -10.57 -9.09
CA VAL A 2 -8.26 -10.03 -7.71
C VAL A 2 -9.41 -10.46 -6.77
N MET A 3 -10.66 -10.47 -7.24
CA MET A 3 -11.80 -10.90 -6.41
C MET A 3 -11.86 -12.41 -6.18
N THR A 4 -11.04 -13.22 -6.86
CA THR A 4 -11.10 -14.69 -6.84
C THR A 4 -9.77 -15.34 -6.49
N SER A 5 -8.73 -14.56 -6.21
CA SER A 5 -7.35 -15.04 -6.04
C SER A 5 -7.15 -15.94 -4.82
N GLU A 6 -8.08 -15.91 -3.87
CA GLU A 6 -8.03 -16.69 -2.62
C GLU A 6 -8.92 -17.95 -2.67
N GLY A 7 -9.40 -18.34 -3.86
CA GLY A 7 -10.21 -19.55 -4.06
C GLY A 7 -11.71 -19.37 -3.78
N GLU A 8 -12.16 -18.17 -3.42
CA GLU A 8 -13.56 -17.78 -3.33
C GLU A 8 -13.78 -16.36 -3.86
N VAL A 9 -15.03 -16.02 -4.20
CA VAL A 9 -15.38 -14.66 -4.65
C VAL A 9 -15.49 -13.73 -3.44
N ARG A 10 -14.61 -12.72 -3.38
CA ARG A 10 -14.57 -11.71 -2.31
C ARG A 10 -15.14 -10.37 -2.77
N ALA A 11 -15.80 -9.67 -1.86
CA ALA A 11 -16.31 -8.31 -2.12
C ALA A 11 -15.18 -7.32 -2.39
N ILE A 12 -15.40 -6.32 -3.25
CA ILE A 12 -14.35 -5.34 -3.58
C ILE A 12 -14.07 -4.35 -2.45
N GLY A 13 -15.09 -4.02 -1.64
CA GLY A 13 -15.01 -2.99 -0.60
C GLY A 13 -14.39 -3.44 0.73
N ARG A 14 -14.71 -2.73 1.82
CA ARG A 14 -14.13 -2.96 3.17
C ARG A 14 -14.33 -4.37 3.73
N HIS A 15 -15.34 -5.10 3.26
CA HIS A 15 -15.62 -6.47 3.71
C HIS A 15 -14.84 -7.53 2.90
N GLY A 16 -13.99 -7.13 1.95
CA GLY A 16 -13.16 -8.05 1.18
C GLY A 16 -11.83 -7.43 0.80
N VAL A 17 -11.58 -7.24 -0.50
CA VAL A 17 -10.28 -6.89 -1.08
C VAL A 17 -9.69 -5.63 -0.43
N SER A 18 -10.43 -4.51 -0.39
CA SER A 18 -9.90 -3.26 0.17
C SER A 18 -9.66 -3.31 1.68
N GLY A 19 -10.49 -4.02 2.45
CA GLY A 19 -10.34 -4.13 3.90
C GLY A 19 -9.20 -5.05 4.35
N THR A 20 -8.67 -5.87 3.44
CA THR A 20 -7.58 -6.83 3.72
C THR A 20 -6.25 -6.44 3.11
N LYS A 21 -6.12 -5.22 2.57
CA LYS A 21 -4.81 -4.68 2.19
C LYS A 21 -3.85 -4.69 3.38
N HIS A 22 -2.58 -4.98 3.15
CA HIS A 22 -1.59 -5.05 4.22
C HIS A 22 -1.27 -3.69 4.84
N SER A 23 -1.18 -2.63 4.04
CA SER A 23 -0.89 -1.28 4.52
C SER A 23 -2.03 -0.74 5.39
N ILE A 24 -1.67 -0.19 6.56
CA ILE A 24 -2.57 0.49 7.48
C ILE A 24 -3.13 1.73 6.80
N LEU A 25 -2.25 2.53 6.20
CA LEU A 25 -2.63 3.76 5.50
C LEU A 25 -3.55 3.45 4.31
N ALA A 26 -3.28 2.38 3.57
CA ALA A 26 -4.13 1.96 2.46
C ALA A 26 -5.54 1.52 2.91
N ARG A 27 -5.67 0.80 4.03
CA ARG A 27 -6.98 0.48 4.62
C ARG A 27 -7.67 1.73 5.18
N SER A 28 -6.95 2.55 5.94
CA SER A 28 -7.48 3.77 6.57
C SER A 28 -7.94 4.82 5.56
N ALA A 29 -7.30 4.91 4.41
CA ALA A 29 -7.68 5.79 3.31
C ALA A 29 -8.99 5.33 2.62
N PHE A 30 -9.47 4.11 2.88
CA PHE A 30 -10.68 3.56 2.28
C PHE A 30 -11.65 3.04 3.35
N GLU A 31 -12.57 3.91 3.77
CA GLU A 31 -13.57 3.67 4.82
C GLU A 31 -12.98 3.33 6.22
N VAL A 32 -13.80 3.50 7.26
CA VAL A 32 -13.48 3.09 8.65
C VAL A 32 -12.11 3.60 9.18
N THR A 33 -11.70 4.80 8.75
CA THR A 33 -10.37 5.39 8.95
C THR A 33 -9.87 5.37 10.40
N VAL A 34 -10.70 5.86 11.32
CA VAL A 34 -10.33 5.98 12.75
C VAL A 34 -10.08 4.62 13.37
N THR A 35 -10.95 3.64 13.08
CA THR A 35 -10.82 2.28 13.63
C THR A 35 -9.52 1.61 13.19
N HIS A 36 -9.16 1.75 11.91
CA HIS A 36 -7.90 1.17 11.39
C HIS A 36 -6.68 1.80 12.07
N LEU A 37 -6.64 3.14 12.21
CA LEU A 37 -5.52 3.83 12.86
C LEU A 37 -5.41 3.50 14.35
N LEU A 38 -6.53 3.51 15.08
CA LEU A 38 -6.54 3.22 16.51
C LEU A 38 -6.11 1.78 16.79
N ARG A 39 -6.65 0.81 16.03
CA ARG A 39 -6.29 -0.60 16.20
C ARG A 39 -4.80 -0.83 15.92
N ALA A 40 -4.29 -0.26 14.83
CA ALA A 40 -2.87 -0.33 14.48
C ALA A 40 -1.99 0.25 15.59
N GLY A 41 -2.37 1.40 16.15
CA GLY A 41 -1.67 2.03 17.27
C GLY A 41 -1.66 1.18 18.53
N ILE A 42 -2.76 0.51 18.87
CA ILE A 42 -2.86 -0.36 20.05
C ILE A 42 -1.95 -1.59 19.94
N ILE A 43 -1.88 -2.22 18.76
CA ILE A 43 -1.08 -3.44 18.56
C ILE A 43 0.37 -3.15 18.11
N GLY A 44 0.71 -1.89 17.87
CA GLY A 44 2.03 -1.50 17.37
C GLY A 44 2.30 -1.93 15.93
N GLU A 45 1.27 -1.99 15.08
CA GLU A 45 1.41 -2.33 13.66
C GLU A 45 2.27 -1.28 12.94
N ARG A 46 3.08 -1.70 11.97
CA ARG A 46 3.95 -0.84 11.17
C ARG A 46 3.60 -0.92 9.70
N ASP A 47 3.63 0.22 9.03
CA ASP A 47 3.43 0.31 7.58
C ASP A 47 4.79 0.26 6.87
N GLU A 48 4.93 -0.64 5.90
CA GLU A 48 6.17 -0.83 5.15
C GLU A 48 6.29 0.09 3.92
N LEU A 49 5.27 0.90 3.63
CA LEU A 49 5.30 1.88 2.53
C LEU A 49 5.57 1.27 1.15
N ARG A 50 4.99 0.09 0.86
CA ARG A 50 5.26 -0.64 -0.40
C ARG A 50 4.24 -0.37 -1.51
N GLY A 51 3.04 0.06 -1.17
CA GLY A 51 1.94 0.30 -2.11
C GLY A 51 1.81 1.76 -2.52
N VAL A 52 0.90 1.98 -3.47
CA VAL A 52 0.68 3.30 -4.10
C VAL A 52 0.10 4.31 -3.11
N THR A 53 -0.89 3.90 -2.32
CA THR A 53 -1.68 4.83 -1.48
C THR A 53 -0.82 5.44 -0.38
N GLU A 54 -0.10 4.59 0.33
CA GLU A 54 0.78 4.97 1.44
C GLU A 54 1.93 5.87 0.97
N ASN A 55 2.57 5.57 -0.17
CA ASN A 55 3.62 6.42 -0.75
C ASN A 55 3.10 7.80 -1.16
N ILE A 56 1.90 7.88 -1.75
CA ILE A 56 1.27 9.17 -2.07
C ILE A 56 1.01 9.98 -0.80
N ILE A 57 0.50 9.35 0.27
CA ILE A 57 0.19 10.03 1.54
C ILE A 57 1.45 10.63 2.18
N VAL A 58 2.58 9.91 2.16
CA VAL A 58 3.84 10.38 2.75
C VAL A 58 4.69 11.24 1.80
N GLY A 59 4.25 11.42 0.56
CA GLY A 59 4.95 12.24 -0.44
C GLY A 59 6.18 11.57 -1.08
N GLN A 60 6.24 10.24 -1.09
CA GLN A 60 7.31 9.47 -1.73
C GLN A 60 6.93 9.07 -3.17
N PRO A 61 7.90 8.97 -4.09
CA PRO A 61 7.67 8.39 -5.41
C PRO A 61 7.12 6.96 -5.30
N VAL A 62 6.09 6.66 -6.08
CA VAL A 62 5.49 5.32 -6.12
C VAL A 62 6.33 4.40 -6.99
N ALA A 63 6.51 3.14 -6.57
CA ALA A 63 7.20 2.09 -7.34
C ALA A 63 6.37 1.58 -8.54
N LEU A 64 5.79 2.49 -9.35
CA LEU A 64 5.03 2.20 -10.55
C LEU A 64 5.40 3.19 -11.66
N GLY A 65 5.45 2.71 -12.91
CA GLY A 65 5.77 3.56 -14.05
C GLY A 65 7.22 4.02 -14.00
N THR A 66 7.47 5.33 -14.03
CA THR A 66 8.83 5.89 -13.97
C THR A 66 9.52 5.61 -12.64
N GLY A 67 8.78 5.45 -11.54
CA GLY A 67 9.34 5.08 -10.25
C GLY A 67 9.73 3.61 -10.12
N SER A 68 9.51 2.78 -11.15
CA SER A 68 9.96 1.38 -11.20
C SER A 68 11.34 1.20 -11.84
N VAL A 69 12.01 2.29 -12.23
CA VAL A 69 13.29 2.26 -12.94
C VAL A 69 14.34 3.01 -12.14
N ASP A 70 15.41 2.32 -11.77
CA ASP A 70 16.61 2.92 -11.22
C ASP A 70 17.63 3.17 -12.33
N LEU A 71 18.15 4.40 -12.41
CA LEU A 71 19.18 4.78 -13.37
C LEU A 71 20.54 4.73 -12.69
N PHE A 72 21.50 4.11 -13.37
CA PHE A 72 22.89 4.09 -12.95
C PHE A 72 23.78 4.57 -14.10
N TYR A 73 24.75 5.42 -13.76
CA TYR A 73 25.70 5.98 -14.71
C TYR A 73 27.10 5.90 -14.10
N ILE A 74 28.01 5.26 -14.82
CA ILE A 74 29.44 5.26 -14.49
C ILE A 74 30.10 6.28 -15.43
N PRO A 75 30.60 7.42 -14.91
CA PRO A 75 31.38 8.35 -15.73
C PRO A 75 32.71 7.69 -16.16
N GLU A 76 33.08 7.84 -17.43
CA GLU A 76 34.43 7.53 -17.90
C GLU A 76 35.37 8.67 -17.44
N ASP A 77 36.43 8.29 -16.71
CA ASP A 77 37.55 9.05 -16.10
C ASP A 77 37.55 10.60 -16.19
N ALA A 78 37.73 11.23 -15.01
CA ALA A 78 38.03 12.64 -14.81
C ALA A 78 39.47 13.03 -15.22
#